data_AF-A0A8T7HQW8-F1
#
_entry.id   AF-A0A8T7HQW8-F1
#
_cell.length_a   1.000
_cell.length_b   1.000
_cell.length_c   1.000
_cell.angle_alpha   90.00
_cell.angle_beta   90.00
_cell.angle_gamma   90.00
#
_symmetry.space_group_name_H-M   'P 1'
#
loop_
_entity.id
_entity.type
_entity.pdbx_description
1 polymer ?
#
loop_
_entity_poly.entity_id
_entity_poly.type
_entity_poly.pdbx_seq_one_letter_code
_entity_poly.pdbx_strand_id
1 'polypeptide(L)'
;TDATIFLTRNSVKTPIIASGGLRNGLDLAKTITLGADVGGFARPMLTPASKSYNSLKDFINQLILELKSTMFLVGAKNIDDLKSIEYITTEPLTSWISKVHK
;
A
#
# COMPACT_ATOMS: atom_id res chain seq x y z
N THR A 1 0.52 3.41 9.56
CA THR A 1 1.04 3.57 8.19
C THR A 1 0.12 4.45 7.37
N ASP A 2 -1.17 4.15 7.32
CA ASP A 2 -2.14 4.92 6.52
C ASP A 2 -2.26 6.40 6.93
N ALA A 3 -2.43 6.67 8.23
CA ALA A 3 -2.47 8.03 8.78
C ALA A 3 -1.22 8.85 8.43
N THR A 4 -0.04 8.24 8.53
CA THR A 4 1.24 8.90 8.23
C THR A 4 1.40 9.14 6.73
N ILE A 5 0.99 8.20 5.86
CA ILE A 5 1.00 8.41 4.41
C ILE A 5 0.15 9.62 4.06
N PHE A 6 -1.09 9.67 4.58
CA PHE A 6 -2.01 10.76 4.32
C PHE A 6 -1.42 12.11 4.75
N LEU A 7 -0.89 12.20 5.97
CA LEU A 7 -0.28 13.44 6.47
C LEU A 7 0.93 13.85 5.64
N THR A 8 1.84 12.92 5.35
CA THR A 8 3.06 13.20 4.58
C THR A 8 2.71 13.66 3.17
N ARG A 9 1.77 12.99 2.48
CA ARG A 9 1.31 13.38 1.14
C ARG A 9 0.77 14.79 1.08
N ASN A 10 0.06 15.23 2.11
CA ASN A 10 -0.46 16.59 2.22
C ASN A 10 0.58 17.62 2.65
N SER A 11 1.74 17.19 3.17
CA SER A 11 2.79 18.08 3.68
C SER A 11 3.95 18.29 2.69
N VAL A 12 4.23 17.31 1.82
CA VAL A 12 5.39 17.35 0.91
C VAL A 12 5.05 16.96 -0.51
N LYS A 13 5.94 17.34 -1.45
CA LYS A 13 5.85 16.96 -2.88
C LYS A 13 6.82 15.86 -3.31
N THR A 14 7.69 15.39 -2.41
CA THR A 14 8.69 14.36 -2.70
C THR A 14 8.07 12.97 -2.79
N PRO A 15 8.72 12.00 -3.46
CA PRO A 15 8.29 10.62 -3.48
C PRO A 15 8.13 10.02 -2.08
N ILE A 16 7.05 9.27 -1.86
CA ILE A 16 6.70 8.66 -0.56
C ILE A 16 6.82 7.14 -0.65
N ILE A 17 7.64 6.56 0.22
CA ILE A 17 7.74 5.11 0.41
C ILE A 17 6.93 4.71 1.63
N ALA A 18 5.79 4.06 1.41
CA ALA A 18 5.01 3.45 2.47
C ALA A 18 5.69 2.18 2.96
N SER A 19 6.26 2.22 4.16
CA SER A 19 6.84 1.03 4.79
C SER A 19 6.24 0.81 6.17
N GLY A 20 6.15 -0.46 6.58
CA GLY A 20 5.64 -0.87 7.88
C GLY A 20 4.20 -1.39 7.84
N GLY A 21 4.03 -2.66 8.19
CA GLY A 21 2.72 -3.29 8.35
C GLY A 21 2.07 -3.83 7.07
N LEU A 22 2.67 -3.65 5.89
CA LEU A 22 2.21 -4.23 4.63
C LEU A 22 2.41 -5.75 4.66
N ARG A 23 1.38 -6.54 4.33
CA ARG A 23 1.43 -8.02 4.37
C ARG A 23 1.12 -8.68 3.04
N ASN A 24 0.34 -8.03 2.19
CA ASN A 24 -0.21 -8.58 0.96
C ASN A 24 -0.31 -7.49 -0.13
N GLY A 25 -0.69 -7.87 -1.35
CA GLY A 25 -0.84 -6.92 -2.47
C GLY A 25 -2.01 -5.94 -2.31
N LEU A 26 -3.03 -6.28 -1.51
CA LEU A 26 -4.15 -5.39 -1.18
C LEU A 26 -3.69 -4.25 -0.25
N ASP A 27 -2.86 -4.54 0.75
CA ASP A 27 -2.27 -3.52 1.62
C ASP A 27 -1.42 -2.55 0.80
N LEU A 28 -0.62 -3.07 -0.15
CA LEU A 28 0.14 -2.24 -1.08
C LEU A 28 -0.76 -1.32 -1.90
N ALA A 29 -1.82 -1.87 -2.49
CA ALA A 29 -2.79 -1.10 -3.27
C ALA A 29 -3.40 0.05 -2.45
N LYS A 30 -3.86 -0.25 -1.21
CA LYS A 30 -4.40 0.76 -0.29
C LYS A 30 -3.39 1.87 -0.01
N THR A 31 -2.13 1.52 0.28
CA THR A 31 -1.11 2.54 0.57
C THR A 31 -0.84 3.45 -0.63
N ILE A 32 -0.84 2.90 -1.86
CA ILE A 32 -0.69 3.68 -3.09
C ILE A 32 -1.88 4.61 -3.29
N THR A 33 -3.10 4.10 -3.16
CA THR A 33 -4.34 4.88 -3.27
C THR A 33 -4.42 5.99 -2.21
N LEU A 34 -3.88 5.77 -1.01
CA LEU A 34 -3.79 6.80 0.04
C LEU A 34 -2.71 7.88 -0.20
N GLY A 35 -1.88 7.73 -1.23
CA GLY A 35 -0.91 8.74 -1.65
C GLY A 35 0.57 8.33 -1.58
N ALA A 36 0.89 7.05 -1.33
CA ALA A 36 2.25 6.56 -1.47
C ALA A 36 2.63 6.33 -2.94
N ASP A 37 3.92 6.44 -3.25
CA ASP A 37 4.44 6.15 -4.58
C ASP A 37 4.95 4.71 -4.70
N VAL A 38 5.49 4.16 -3.61
CA VAL A 38 6.03 2.80 -3.53
C VAL A 38 5.73 2.20 -2.16
N GLY A 39 5.53 0.88 -2.09
CA GLY A 39 5.45 0.16 -0.82
C GLY A 39 6.68 -0.69 -0.52
N GLY A 40 7.09 -0.73 0.75
CA GLY A 40 8.23 -1.48 1.25
C GLY A 40 7.84 -2.64 2.16
N PHE A 41 8.42 -3.81 1.89
CA PHE A 41 8.22 -5.04 2.66
C PHE A 41 9.54 -5.47 3.32
N ALA A 42 9.49 -5.83 4.60
CA ALA A 42 10.63 -6.35 5.34
C ALA A 42 10.28 -7.67 6.04
N ARG A 43 9.65 -7.59 7.22
CA ARG A 43 9.26 -8.77 8.03
C ARG A 43 8.54 -9.89 7.26
N PRO A 44 7.51 -9.63 6.41
CA PRO A 44 6.83 -10.73 5.72
C PRO A 44 7.69 -11.42 4.66
N MET A 45 8.75 -10.78 4.16
CA MET A 45 9.71 -11.39 3.23
C MET A 45 10.77 -12.23 3.94
N LEU A 46 11.06 -11.96 5.23
CA LEU A 46 12.13 -12.67 5.97
C LEU A 46 11.85 -14.17 6.11
N THR A 47 10.62 -14.57 6.45
CA THR A 47 10.29 -15.99 6.64
C THR A 47 10.32 -16.79 5.34
N PRO A 48 9.76 -16.33 4.21
CA PRO A 48 9.96 -16.99 2.92
C PRO A 48 11.44 -17.04 2.50
N ALA A 49 12.18 -15.95 2.70
CA ALA A 49 13.60 -15.89 2.36
C ALA A 49 14.46 -16.88 3.14
N SER A 50 14.14 -17.11 4.43
CA SER A 50 14.87 -18.09 5.25
C SER A 50 14.57 -19.54 4.87
N LYS A 51 13.45 -19.81 4.19
CA LYS A 51 13.10 -21.15 3.70
C LYS A 51 13.83 -21.49 2.42
N SER A 52 13.73 -20.65 1.38
CA SER A 52 14.45 -20.81 0.12
C SER A 52 14.24 -19.61 -0.81
N TYR A 53 15.10 -19.51 -1.83
CA TYR A 53 14.89 -18.58 -2.95
C TYR A 53 13.50 -18.76 -3.60
N ASN A 54 13.10 -20.01 -3.87
CA ASN A 54 11.79 -20.30 -4.48
C ASN A 54 10.64 -19.86 -3.57
N SER A 55 10.74 -20.11 -2.26
CA SER A 55 9.70 -19.66 -1.32
C SER A 55 9.55 -18.14 -1.30
N LEU A 56 10.65 -17.38 -1.39
CA LEU A 56 10.59 -15.92 -1.50
C LEU A 56 10.02 -15.47 -2.86
N LYS A 57 10.43 -16.12 -3.94
CA LYS A 57 9.91 -15.85 -5.29
C LYS A 57 8.40 -16.06 -5.36
N ASP A 58 7.90 -17.15 -4.79
CA ASP A 58 6.48 -17.46 -4.74
C ASP A 58 5.71 -16.43 -3.92
N PHE A 59 6.26 -15.99 -2.78
CA PHE A 59 5.69 -14.91 -2.00
C PHE A 59 5.61 -13.59 -2.79
N ILE A 60 6.67 -13.21 -3.51
CA ILE A 60 6.67 -12.00 -4.36
C ILE A 60 5.64 -12.13 -5.50
N ASN A 61 5.56 -13.30 -6.14
CA ASN A 61 4.57 -13.53 -7.21
C ASN A 61 3.13 -13.42 -6.67
N GLN A 62 2.87 -13.94 -5.48
CA GLN A 62 1.58 -13.81 -4.81
C GLN A 62 1.24 -12.34 -4.51
N LEU A 63 2.20 -11.56 -3.98
CA LEU A 63 2.02 -10.12 -3.76
C LEU A 63 1.64 -9.39 -5.06
N ILE A 64 2.33 -9.68 -6.16
CA ILE A 64 2.07 -9.06 -7.47
C ILE A 64 0.68 -9.47 -7.99
N LEU A 65 0.30 -10.74 -7.84
CA LEU A 65 -1.02 -11.23 -8.24
C LEU A 65 -2.14 -10.53 -7.48
N GLU A 66 -1.99 -10.38 -6.16
CA GLU A 66 -2.97 -9.70 -5.30
C GLU A 66 -3.10 -8.21 -5.63
N LEU A 67 -1.98 -7.54 -5.91
CA LEU A 67 -1.99 -6.15 -6.37
C LEU A 67 -2.77 -6.03 -7.69
N LYS A 68 -2.43 -6.85 -8.69
CA LYS A 68 -3.11 -6.85 -9.99
C LYS A 68 -4.59 -7.20 -9.88
N SER A 69 -4.94 -8.14 -8.98
CA SER A 69 -6.33 -8.51 -8.72
C SER A 69 -7.10 -7.34 -8.11
N THR A 70 -6.49 -6.64 -7.15
CA THR A 70 -7.09 -5.43 -6.55
C THR A 70 -7.30 -4.35 -7.61
N MET A 71 -6.28 -4.07 -8.43
CA MET A 71 -6.36 -3.12 -9.55
C MET A 71 -7.48 -3.47 -10.53
N PHE A 72 -7.60 -4.75 -10.90
CA PHE A 72 -8.69 -5.23 -11.77
C PHE A 72 -10.07 -4.97 -11.17
N LEU A 73 -10.25 -5.26 -9.88
CA LEU A 73 -11.53 -5.08 -9.18
C LEU A 73 -11.97 -3.61 -9.06
N VAL A 74 -11.02 -2.68 -9.02
CA VAL A 74 -11.30 -1.23 -8.94
C VAL A 74 -11.20 -0.53 -10.29
N GLY A 75 -10.95 -1.26 -11.38
CA GLY A 75 -10.86 -0.70 -12.74
C GLY A 75 -9.59 0.10 -13.03
N ALA A 76 -8.52 -0.06 -12.23
CA ALA A 76 -7.22 0.56 -12.46
C ALA A 76 -6.38 -0.28 -13.45
N LYS A 77 -5.95 0.30 -14.58
CA LYS A 77 -5.13 -0.40 -15.57
C LYS A 77 -3.63 -0.31 -15.27
N ASN A 78 -3.24 0.71 -14.52
CA ASN A 78 -1.85 0.98 -14.14
C ASN A 78 -1.80 1.61 -12.73
N ILE A 79 -0.58 1.88 -12.24
CA ILE A 79 -0.38 2.43 -10.89
C ILE A 79 -0.87 3.88 -10.78
N ASP A 80 -0.80 4.67 -11.85
CA ASP A 80 -1.29 6.05 -11.85
C ASP A 80 -2.82 6.08 -11.76
N ASP A 81 -3.51 5.17 -12.47
CA ASP A 81 -4.96 4.98 -12.32
C ASP A 81 -5.30 4.61 -10.87
N LEU A 82 -4.53 3.71 -10.25
CA LEU A 82 -4.74 3.25 -8.87
C LEU A 82 -4.61 4.39 -7.84
N LYS A 83 -3.74 5.37 -8.09
CA LYS A 83 -3.61 6.58 -7.26
C LYS A 83 -4.83 7.51 -7.35
N SER A 84 -5.62 7.39 -8.40
CA SER A 84 -6.82 8.21 -8.65
C SER A 84 -8.14 7.54 -8.25
N ILE A 85 -8.09 6.29 -7.78
CA ILE A 85 -9.26 5.53 -7.35
C ILE A 85 -9.90 6.19 -6.13
N GLU A 86 -11.22 6.37 -6.17
CA GLU A 86 -11.99 6.80 -5.01
C GLU A 86 -11.94 5.74 -3.91
N TYR A 87 -11.75 6.18 -2.67
CA TYR A 87 -11.67 5.31 -1.51
C TYR A 87 -12.47 5.88 -0.34
N ILE A 88 -12.86 4.98 0.56
CA ILE A 88 -13.55 5.33 1.80
C ILE A 88 -12.64 4.96 2.96
N THR A 89 -12.45 5.88 3.90
CA THR A 89 -11.83 5.57 5.20
C THR A 89 -12.90 5.27 6.23
N THR A 90 -12.57 4.36 7.15
CA THR A 90 -13.42 4.05 8.31
C THR A 90 -12.74 4.51 9.59
N GLU A 91 -13.47 4.46 10.71
CA GLU A 91 -12.85 4.66 12.02
C GLU A 91 -11.77 3.59 12.32
N PRO A 92 -10.69 3.94 13.06
CA PRO A 92 -10.41 5.24 13.67
C PRO A 92 -9.75 6.27 12.73
N LEU A 93 -9.48 5.92 11.47
CA LEU A 93 -8.70 6.75 10.54
C LEU A 93 -9.48 8.00 10.13
N THR A 94 -10.79 7.88 9.91
CA THR A 94 -11.65 9.03 9.55
C THR A 94 -11.63 10.11 10.63
N SER A 95 -11.86 9.75 11.91
CA SER A 95 -11.74 10.70 13.02
C SER A 95 -10.33 11.30 13.10
N TRP A 96 -9.29 10.51 12.88
CA TRP A 96 -7.92 11.01 12.91
C TRP A 96 -7.65 12.04 11.81
N ILE A 97 -8.02 11.75 10.57
CA ILE A 97 -7.85 12.67 9.41
C ILE A 97 -8.58 13.99 9.66
N SER A 98 -9.83 13.94 10.12
CA SER A 98 -10.63 15.16 10.39
C SER A 98 -10.03 16.08 11.47
N LYS A 99 -9.25 15.54 12.41
CA LYS A 99 -8.57 16.33 13.46
C LYS A 99 -7.31 17.01 12.96
N VAL A 100 -6.62 16.41 11.99
CA VAL A 100 -5.32 16.87 11.48
C VAL A 100 -5.48 17.83 10.29
N HIS A 101 -6.62 17.80 9.60
CA HIS A 101 -6.93 18.66 8.45
C HIS A 101 -7.72 19.94 8.81
N LYS A 102 -7.65 20.39 10.07
CA LYS A 102 -8.13 21.71 10.49
C LYS A 102 -7.07 22.77 10.27
#